data_AF-A0A1Y1LNU4-F1
#
_entry.id   AF-A0A1Y1LNU4-F1
#
_cell.length_a   1.000
_cell.length_b   1.000
_cell.length_c   1.000
_cell.angle_alpha   90.00
_cell.angle_beta   90.00
_cell.angle_gamma   90.00
#
_symmetry.space_group_name_H-M   'P 1'
#
loop_
_entity.id
_entity.type
_entity.pdbx_description
1 polymer ?
#
loop_
_entity_poly.entity_id
_entity_poly.type
_entity_poly.pdbx_seq_one_letter_code
_entity_poly.pdbx_strand_id
1 'polypeptide(L)'
;KDEMESFRQSSITNQKQKAPIDLSVMILSASAWPTYPDTRLNLPDEVATQIETFDKHYKSKHTGRVLTWKHSLAHCSIKASFPKGTKELLVSAFQAVVLMMFNKEPGAGFFTYEQISAATGLQGGDLDRTLQSLACGKARVITKHPKGREVNPTDTFTFNQAFSDPKYRVKINQIQLKETKEENKATHERI
;
A
#
# COMPACT_ATOMS: atom_id res chain seq x y z
N LYS A 1 -7.67 -10.28 24.44
CA LYS A 1 -6.91 -11.45 23.92
C LYS A 1 -6.49 -11.12 22.51
N ASP A 2 -5.23 -11.32 22.16
CA ASP A 2 -4.68 -10.92 20.86
C ASP A 2 -5.27 -11.83 19.76
N GLU A 3 -6.16 -11.27 18.93
CA GLU A 3 -6.76 -12.01 17.81
C GLU A 3 -5.69 -12.49 16.81
N MET A 4 -4.58 -11.76 16.68
CA MET A 4 -3.47 -12.15 15.82
C MET A 4 -2.71 -13.36 16.35
N GLU A 5 -2.55 -13.51 17.67
CA GLU A 5 -1.96 -14.72 18.25
C GLU A 5 -2.80 -15.96 17.93
N SER A 6 -4.12 -15.83 18.09
CA SER A 6 -5.01 -16.96 17.82
C SER A 6 -5.14 -17.26 16.32
N PHE A 7 -5.08 -16.25 15.46
CA PHE A 7 -4.97 -16.43 14.02
C PHE A 7 -3.68 -17.19 13.64
N ARG A 8 -2.53 -16.77 14.18
CA ARG A 8 -1.24 -17.43 13.95
C ARG A 8 -1.28 -18.89 14.38
N GLN A 9 -1.81 -19.19 15.57
CA GLN A 9 -1.98 -20.57 16.04
C GLN A 9 -2.86 -21.39 15.09
N SER A 10 -4.03 -20.87 14.70
CA SER A 10 -4.92 -21.58 13.77
C SER A 10 -4.31 -21.81 12.39
N SER A 11 -3.48 -20.87 11.93
CA SER A 11 -2.79 -20.96 10.64
C SER A 11 -1.68 -22.01 10.68
N ILE A 12 -0.94 -22.10 11.79
CA ILE A 12 0.08 -23.14 12.01
C ILE A 12 -0.56 -24.54 12.12
N THR A 13 -1.72 -24.65 12.76
CA THR A 13 -2.44 -25.94 12.88
C THR A 13 -3.03 -26.40 11.53
N ASN A 14 -3.51 -25.47 10.71
CA ASN A 14 -4.21 -25.79 9.45
C ASN A 14 -3.31 -25.77 8.20
N GLN A 15 -2.16 -25.09 8.21
CA GLN A 15 -1.23 -25.03 7.06
C GLN A 15 0.10 -25.74 7.39
N LYS A 16 0.39 -26.82 6.65
CA LYS A 16 1.72 -27.49 6.66
C LYS A 16 2.84 -26.66 5.99
N GLN A 17 2.50 -25.54 5.34
CA GLN A 17 3.45 -24.64 4.69
C GLN A 17 3.31 -23.22 5.23
N LYS A 18 4.46 -22.54 5.41
CA LYS A 18 4.53 -21.15 5.85
C LYS A 18 3.90 -20.25 4.78
N ALA A 19 2.96 -19.39 5.18
CA ALA A 19 2.33 -18.42 4.28
C ALA A 19 3.41 -17.56 3.57
N PRO A 20 3.21 -17.23 2.28
CA PRO A 20 4.18 -16.46 1.50
C PRO A 20 4.33 -15.00 1.99
N ILE A 21 3.34 -14.51 2.73
CA ILE A 21 3.27 -13.13 3.24
C ILE A 21 3.04 -13.17 4.74
N ASP A 22 3.78 -12.35 5.48
CA ASP A 22 3.56 -12.12 6.91
C ASP A 22 2.49 -11.02 7.09
N LEU A 23 1.30 -11.43 7.52
CA LEU A 23 0.16 -10.54 7.73
C LEU A 23 0.03 -10.19 9.21
N SER A 24 -0.14 -8.89 9.50
CA SER A 24 -0.49 -8.38 10.83
C SER A 24 -1.74 -7.50 10.72
N VAL A 25 -2.79 -7.85 11.47
CA VAL A 25 -4.10 -7.18 11.40
C VAL A 25 -4.38 -6.47 12.71
N MET A 26 -4.80 -5.20 12.62
CA MET A 26 -5.32 -4.43 13.75
C MET A 26 -6.83 -4.26 13.60
N ILE A 27 -7.59 -4.72 14.59
CA ILE A 27 -9.05 -4.62 14.60
C ILE A 27 -9.45 -3.41 15.43
N LEU A 28 -10.21 -2.50 14.83
CA LEU A 28 -10.65 -1.26 15.45
C LEU A 28 -12.19 -1.22 15.51
N SER A 29 -12.75 -0.69 16.60
CA SER A 29 -14.19 -0.45 16.69
C SER A 29 -14.55 0.79 15.87
N ALA A 30 -15.49 0.66 14.94
CA ALA A 30 -15.97 1.78 14.12
C ALA A 30 -16.53 2.94 14.96
N SER A 31 -17.07 2.67 16.15
CA SER A 31 -17.62 3.70 17.04
C SER A 31 -16.56 4.55 17.76
N ALA A 32 -15.32 4.08 17.82
CA ALA A 32 -14.24 4.72 18.58
C ALA A 32 -13.20 5.41 17.69
N TRP A 33 -13.36 5.33 16.36
CA TRP A 33 -12.40 5.84 15.38
C TRP A 33 -13.07 6.74 14.34
N PRO A 34 -12.33 7.68 13.73
CA PRO A 34 -12.85 8.50 12.64
C PRO A 34 -13.36 7.66 11.47
N THR A 35 -14.31 8.21 10.71
CA THR A 35 -14.75 7.60 9.46
C THR A 35 -13.70 7.82 8.38
N TYR A 36 -13.20 6.73 7.80
CA TYR A 36 -12.28 6.78 6.66
C TYR A 36 -13.02 6.42 5.37
N PRO A 37 -12.79 7.15 4.26
CA PRO A 37 -13.41 6.83 2.98
C PRO A 37 -12.97 5.45 2.51
N ASP A 38 -13.87 4.76 1.81
CA ASP A 38 -13.55 3.50 1.15
C ASP A 38 -12.87 3.78 -0.19
N THR A 39 -11.60 3.38 -0.30
CA THR A 39 -10.85 3.45 -1.55
C THR A 39 -10.83 2.08 -2.20
N ARG A 40 -11.24 2.01 -3.47
CA ARG A 40 -11.12 0.79 -4.27
C ARG A 40 -9.64 0.50 -4.53
N LEU A 41 -9.22 -0.73 -4.24
CA LEU A 41 -7.86 -1.18 -4.47
C LEU A 41 -7.86 -2.63 -4.95
N ASN A 42 -7.21 -2.87 -6.08
CA ASN A 42 -6.99 -4.22 -6.60
C ASN A 42 -5.75 -4.79 -5.93
N LEU A 43 -5.94 -5.68 -4.96
CA LEU A 43 -4.84 -6.32 -4.24
C LEU A 43 -4.22 -7.46 -5.07
N PRO A 44 -2.92 -7.74 -4.89
CA PRO A 44 -2.33 -8.98 -5.40
C PRO A 44 -3.03 -10.20 -4.81
N ASP A 45 -3.16 -11.26 -5.60
CA ASP A 45 -3.89 -12.48 -5.25
C ASP A 45 -3.38 -13.11 -3.95
N GLU A 46 -2.07 -13.06 -3.72
CA GLU A 46 -1.45 -13.59 -2.50
C GLU A 46 -1.91 -12.82 -1.25
N VAL A 47 -2.08 -11.49 -1.36
CA VAL A 47 -2.55 -10.65 -0.24
C VAL A 47 -4.04 -10.86 -0.02
N ALA A 48 -4.83 -10.90 -1.10
CA ALA A 48 -6.27 -11.13 -1.04
C ALA A 48 -6.58 -12.48 -0.35
N THR A 49 -5.86 -13.54 -0.71
CA THR A 49 -6.01 -14.87 -0.10
C THR A 49 -5.76 -14.85 1.41
N GLN A 50 -4.76 -14.10 1.88
CA GLN A 50 -4.47 -13.97 3.31
C GLN A 50 -5.56 -13.19 4.05
N ILE A 51 -6.07 -12.12 3.44
CA ILE A 51 -7.19 -11.34 3.98
C ILE A 51 -8.44 -12.21 4.12
N GLU A 52 -8.80 -12.97 3.08
CA GLU A 52 -9.97 -13.87 3.14
C GLU A 52 -9.81 -14.96 4.20
N THR A 53 -8.58 -15.47 4.36
CA THR A 53 -8.28 -16.48 5.40
C THR A 53 -8.49 -15.88 6.80
N PHE A 54 -8.07 -14.63 7.00
CA PHE A 54 -8.31 -13.91 8.25
C PHE A 54 -9.80 -13.63 8.47
N ASP A 55 -10.54 -13.20 7.45
CA ASP A 55 -11.98 -12.94 7.55
C ASP A 55 -12.76 -14.19 7.95
N LYS A 56 -12.42 -15.35 7.35
CA LYS A 56 -13.03 -16.64 7.73
C LYS A 56 -12.72 -17.00 9.19
N HIS A 57 -11.49 -16.79 9.63
CA HIS A 57 -11.09 -17.00 11.02
C HIS A 57 -11.83 -16.08 11.99
N TYR A 58 -11.96 -14.80 11.66
CA TYR A 58 -12.65 -13.84 12.50
C TYR A 58 -14.15 -14.15 12.60
N LYS A 59 -14.78 -14.45 11.46
CA LYS A 59 -16.22 -14.77 11.38
C LYS A 59 -16.58 -16.05 12.15
N SER A 60 -15.70 -17.05 12.18
CA SER A 60 -15.98 -18.30 12.92
C SER A 60 -16.00 -18.12 14.43
N LYS A 61 -15.33 -17.09 14.96
CA LYS A 61 -15.31 -16.74 16.38
C LYS A 61 -16.31 -15.66 16.75
N HIS A 62 -16.52 -14.69 15.86
CA HIS A 62 -17.30 -13.49 16.12
C HIS A 62 -18.55 -13.45 15.24
N THR A 63 -19.51 -14.32 15.55
CA THR A 63 -20.80 -14.39 14.85
C THR A 63 -21.53 -13.05 14.92
N GLY A 64 -22.04 -12.57 13.78
CA GLY A 64 -22.78 -11.31 13.69
C GLY A 64 -21.91 -10.05 13.53
N ARG A 65 -20.59 -10.19 13.44
CA ARG A 65 -19.67 -9.09 13.11
C ARG A 65 -19.15 -9.22 11.67
N VAL A 66 -18.89 -8.08 11.04
CA VAL A 66 -18.30 -7.99 9.70
C VAL A 66 -17.08 -7.08 9.80
N LEU A 67 -15.99 -7.48 9.15
CA LEU A 67 -14.79 -6.66 9.02
C LEU A 67 -14.88 -5.78 7.78
N THR A 68 -14.40 -4.54 7.90
CA THR A 68 -14.24 -3.61 6.78
C THR A 68 -12.79 -3.21 6.70
N TRP A 69 -12.13 -3.60 5.61
CA TRP A 69 -10.70 -3.37 5.44
C TRP A 69 -10.42 -1.96 4.93
N LYS A 70 -9.66 -1.18 5.70
CA LYS A 70 -9.27 0.20 5.34
C LYS A 70 -7.85 0.20 4.78
N HIS A 71 -7.70 -0.05 3.48
CA HIS A 71 -6.39 -0.14 2.81
C HIS A 71 -5.60 1.18 2.80
N SER A 72 -6.28 2.32 2.92
CA SER A 72 -5.63 3.65 3.06
C SER A 72 -4.74 3.75 4.30
N LEU A 73 -5.04 2.97 5.35
CA LEU A 73 -4.26 2.91 6.60
C LEU A 73 -3.22 1.79 6.60
N ALA A 74 -3.23 0.93 5.58
CA ALA A 74 -2.36 -0.24 5.51
C ALA A 74 -0.96 0.15 5.03
N HIS A 75 0.03 -0.51 5.62
CA HIS A 75 1.45 -0.38 5.29
C HIS A 75 2.06 -1.78 5.17
N CYS A 76 3.12 -1.89 4.38
CA CYS A 76 3.85 -3.14 4.21
C CYS A 76 5.33 -2.89 3.95
N SER A 77 6.13 -3.95 4.11
CA SER A 77 7.54 -3.99 3.74
C SER A 77 7.72 -4.85 2.49
N ILE A 78 8.35 -4.30 1.46
CA ILE A 78 8.63 -5.00 0.20
C ILE A 78 10.13 -5.12 0.00
N LYS A 79 10.60 -6.32 -0.33
CA LYS A 79 11.97 -6.51 -0.80
C LYS A 79 12.02 -6.22 -2.30
N ALA A 80 12.75 -5.19 -2.68
CA ALA A 80 12.94 -4.79 -4.06
C ALA A 80 14.39 -5.10 -4.50
N SER A 81 14.52 -5.77 -5.64
CA SER A 81 15.82 -6.06 -6.25
C SER A 81 16.16 -4.95 -7.24
N PHE A 82 17.25 -4.22 -6.97
CA PHE A 82 17.80 -3.24 -7.90
C PHE A 82 19.17 -3.72 -8.39
N PRO A 83 19.64 -3.28 -9.57
CA PRO A 83 20.98 -3.61 -10.07
C PRO A 83 22.12 -3.27 -9.10
N LYS A 84 21.96 -2.22 -8.29
CA LYS A 84 22.93 -1.79 -7.27
C LYS A 84 22.78 -2.51 -5.92
N GLY A 85 21.89 -3.50 -5.84
CA GLY A 85 21.64 -4.32 -4.66
C GLY A 85 20.20 -4.30 -4.18
N THR A 86 19.86 -5.26 -3.34
CA THR A 86 18.52 -5.42 -2.75
C THR A 86 18.25 -4.35 -1.70
N LYS A 87 17.03 -3.83 -1.67
CA LYS A 87 16.53 -2.86 -0.68
C LYS A 87 15.22 -3.35 -0.08
N GLU A 88 14.96 -2.92 1.15
CA GLU A 88 13.69 -3.13 1.83
C GLU A 88 12.92 -1.81 1.87
N LEU A 89 11.80 -1.75 1.15
CA LEU A 89 10.97 -0.55 0.99
C LEU A 89 9.79 -0.62 1.97
N LEU A 90 9.72 0.34 2.89
CA LEU A 90 8.55 0.54 3.75
C LEU A 90 7.59 1.49 3.05
N VAL A 91 6.42 0.96 2.67
CA VAL A 91 5.47 1.63 1.78
C VAL A 91 4.03 1.46 2.27
N SER A 92 3.12 2.33 1.82
CA SER A 92 1.68 2.13 2.00
C SER A 92 1.17 1.02 1.06
N ALA A 93 -0.04 0.50 1.33
CA ALA A 93 -0.66 -0.49 0.44
C ALA A 93 -0.84 0.05 -0.99
N PHE A 94 -1.22 1.31 -1.15
CA PHE A 94 -1.35 1.94 -2.48
C PHE A 94 -0.02 1.94 -3.26
N GLN A 95 1.06 2.34 -2.60
CA GLN A 95 2.40 2.31 -3.18
C GLN A 95 2.82 0.88 -3.52
N ALA A 96 2.51 -0.09 -2.67
CA ALA A 96 2.82 -1.49 -2.88
C ALA A 96 2.18 -2.05 -4.15
N VAL A 97 0.89 -1.83 -4.34
CA VAL A 97 0.16 -2.31 -5.53
C VAL A 97 0.74 -1.71 -6.81
N VAL A 98 1.07 -0.41 -6.80
CA VAL A 98 1.72 0.25 -7.95
C VAL A 98 3.09 -0.38 -8.23
N LEU A 99 3.92 -0.63 -7.22
CA LEU A 99 5.24 -1.24 -7.39
C LEU A 99 5.16 -2.68 -7.92
N MET A 100 4.19 -3.46 -7.45
CA MET A 100 4.01 -4.86 -7.88
C MET A 100 3.68 -4.99 -9.37
N MET A 101 3.10 -3.96 -9.99
CA MET A 101 2.85 -3.98 -11.43
C MET A 101 4.12 -4.06 -12.27
N PHE A 102 5.21 -3.43 -11.83
CA PHE A 102 6.48 -3.46 -12.54
C PHE A 102 7.14 -4.84 -12.57
N ASN A 103 6.64 -5.81 -11.79
CA ASN A 103 7.10 -7.19 -11.86
C ASN A 103 6.48 -7.96 -13.05
N LYS A 104 5.34 -7.51 -13.59
CA LYS A 104 4.61 -8.20 -14.69
C LYS A 104 5.19 -7.93 -16.07
N GLU A 105 5.91 -6.82 -16.26
CA GLU A 105 6.67 -6.52 -17.47
C GLU A 105 8.17 -6.36 -17.16
N PRO A 106 8.96 -7.45 -17.25
CA PRO A 106 10.36 -7.47 -16.82
C PRO A 106 11.36 -6.66 -17.68
N GLY A 107 10.92 -5.84 -18.63
CA GLY A 107 11.82 -5.18 -19.57
C GLY A 107 11.37 -3.78 -19.94
N ALA A 108 12.12 -2.75 -19.50
CA ALA A 108 12.18 -1.36 -19.96
C ALA A 108 10.87 -0.62 -20.36
N GLY A 109 9.71 -1.20 -20.10
CA GLY A 109 8.40 -0.66 -20.43
C GLY A 109 8.06 0.50 -19.53
N PHE A 110 7.29 1.43 -20.09
CA PHE A 110 6.65 2.48 -19.33
C PHE A 110 5.18 2.10 -19.14
N PHE A 111 4.63 2.44 -17.97
CA PHE A 111 3.19 2.41 -17.76
C PHE A 111 2.65 3.83 -17.87
N THR A 112 1.54 4.00 -18.58
CA THR A 112 0.79 5.25 -18.58
C THR A 112 0.03 5.40 -17.26
N TYR A 113 -0.32 6.63 -16.90
CA TYR A 113 -1.19 6.90 -15.76
C TYR A 113 -2.48 6.04 -15.78
N GLU A 114 -3.11 5.94 -16.96
CA GLU A 114 -4.36 5.20 -17.14
C GLU A 114 -4.18 3.70 -16.91
N GLN A 115 -3.10 3.11 -17.42
CA GLN A 115 -2.77 1.70 -17.17
C GLN A 115 -2.59 1.43 -15.67
N ILE A 116 -1.92 2.34 -14.96
CA ILE A 116 -1.74 2.25 -13.51
C ILE A 116 -3.07 2.36 -12.79
N SER A 117 -3.93 3.30 -13.18
CA SER A 117 -5.25 3.47 -12.60
C SER A 117 -6.12 2.21 -12.78
N ALA A 118 -6.19 1.68 -14.01
CA ALA A 118 -7.01 0.51 -14.31
C ALA A 118 -6.57 -0.74 -13.54
N ALA A 119 -5.25 -0.99 -13.49
CA ALA A 119 -4.73 -2.19 -12.88
C ALA A 119 -4.72 -2.12 -11.34
N THR A 120 -4.45 -0.96 -10.74
CA THR A 120 -4.46 -0.79 -9.27
C THR A 120 -5.84 -0.49 -8.69
N GLY A 121 -6.77 0.03 -9.50
CA GLY A 121 -8.08 0.51 -9.05
C GLY A 121 -8.04 1.91 -8.41
N LEU A 122 -6.85 2.51 -8.24
CA LEU A 122 -6.68 3.85 -7.69
C LEU A 122 -7.07 4.92 -8.71
N GLN A 123 -7.66 6.01 -8.24
CA GLN A 123 -8.13 7.12 -9.08
C GLN A 123 -7.92 8.46 -8.38
N GLY A 124 -7.86 9.53 -9.19
CA GLY A 124 -7.80 10.92 -8.72
C GLY A 124 -6.67 11.16 -7.73
N GLY A 125 -6.97 11.91 -6.67
CA GLY A 125 -5.97 12.37 -5.71
C GLY A 125 -5.19 11.25 -5.00
N ASP A 126 -5.77 10.07 -4.81
CA ASP A 126 -5.07 8.93 -4.21
C ASP A 126 -3.98 8.39 -5.13
N LEU A 127 -4.28 8.28 -6.43
CA LEU A 127 -3.30 7.84 -7.43
C LEU A 127 -2.22 8.90 -7.62
N ASP A 128 -2.60 10.17 -7.72
CA ASP A 128 -1.66 11.29 -7.91
C ASP A 128 -0.65 11.35 -6.77
N ARG A 129 -1.11 11.31 -5.51
CA ARG A 129 -0.24 11.30 -4.32
C ARG A 129 0.67 10.08 -4.29
N THR A 130 0.14 8.92 -4.65
CA THR A 130 0.89 7.66 -4.69
C THR A 130 2.03 7.75 -5.70
N LEU A 131 1.74 8.15 -6.94
CA LEU A 131 2.74 8.30 -8.01
C LEU A 131 3.75 9.41 -7.70
N GLN A 132 3.29 10.54 -7.15
CA GLN A 132 4.16 11.63 -6.77
C GLN A 132 5.16 11.19 -5.69
N SER A 133 4.72 10.41 -4.69
CA SER A 133 5.58 9.90 -3.62
C SER A 133 6.67 8.95 -4.12
N LEU A 134 6.35 8.14 -5.14
CA LEU A 134 7.27 7.14 -5.71
C LEU A 134 8.21 7.72 -6.77
N ALA A 135 7.78 8.74 -7.51
CA ALA A 135 8.51 9.26 -8.68
C ALA A 135 9.16 10.64 -8.47
N CYS A 136 8.51 11.51 -7.71
CA CYS A 136 8.89 12.92 -7.57
C CYS A 136 9.56 13.25 -6.23
N GLY A 137 9.41 12.36 -5.24
CA GLY A 137 9.96 12.51 -3.90
C GLY A 137 11.49 12.34 -3.80
N LYS A 138 11.95 12.09 -2.57
CA LYS A 138 13.38 11.82 -2.27
C LYS A 138 13.77 10.41 -2.73
N ALA A 139 12.96 9.41 -2.39
CA ALA A 139 13.17 8.02 -2.77
C ALA A 139 12.46 7.72 -4.09
N ARG A 140 13.16 7.98 -5.21
CA ARG A 140 12.61 7.84 -6.58
C ARG A 140 12.78 6.41 -7.09
N VAL A 141 11.94 5.51 -6.60
CA VAL A 141 11.97 4.08 -7.01
C VAL A 141 11.40 3.85 -8.40
N ILE A 142 10.58 4.78 -8.89
CA ILE A 142 10.15 4.86 -10.29
C ILE A 142 10.56 6.22 -10.89
N THR A 143 10.62 6.31 -12.20
CA THR A 143 10.95 7.54 -12.94
C THR A 143 9.75 7.98 -13.74
N LYS A 144 9.38 9.25 -13.59
CA LYS A 144 8.31 9.91 -14.33
C LYS A 144 8.83 10.55 -15.61
N HIS A 145 8.04 10.49 -16.68
CA HIS A 145 8.28 11.17 -17.94
C HIS A 145 7.03 11.94 -18.40
N PRO A 146 7.13 13.25 -18.70
CA PRO A 146 8.29 14.12 -18.44
C PRO A 146 8.55 14.33 -16.94
N LYS A 147 9.83 14.57 -16.61
CA LYS A 147 10.26 14.84 -15.22
C LYS A 147 9.62 16.15 -14.74
N GLY A 148 9.03 16.13 -13.55
CA GLY A 148 8.37 17.27 -12.94
C GLY A 148 8.03 16.99 -11.48
N ARG A 149 7.42 17.98 -10.81
CA ARG A 149 6.93 17.83 -9.43
C ARG A 149 5.50 17.33 -9.35
N GLU A 150 4.73 17.56 -10.39
CA GLU A 150 3.30 17.23 -10.48
C GLU A 150 3.11 16.03 -11.39
N VAL A 151 2.04 15.27 -11.13
CA VAL A 151 1.59 14.11 -11.91
C VAL A 151 0.36 14.52 -12.71
N ASN A 152 0.39 14.21 -14.00
CA ASN A 152 -0.66 14.45 -14.97
C ASN A 152 -1.11 13.12 -15.60
N PRO A 153 -2.36 13.03 -16.09
CA PRO A 153 -2.87 11.85 -16.76
C PRO A 153 -2.09 11.44 -18.03
N THR A 154 -1.36 12.37 -18.65
CA THR A 154 -0.54 12.11 -19.85
C THR A 154 0.85 11.58 -19.52
N ASP A 155 1.22 11.53 -18.24
CA ASP A 155 2.57 11.12 -17.84
C ASP A 155 2.75 9.60 -17.89
N THR A 156 3.99 9.18 -18.08
CA THR A 156 4.39 7.78 -18.09
C THR A 156 5.45 7.50 -17.02
N PHE A 157 5.51 6.24 -16.57
CA PHE A 157 6.31 5.83 -15.43
C PHE A 157 7.11 4.57 -15.75
N THR A 158 8.41 4.60 -15.47
CA THR A 158 9.31 3.45 -15.64
C THR A 158 9.93 3.06 -14.31
N PHE A 159 10.28 1.79 -14.15
CA PHE A 159 11.06 1.36 -12.98
C PHE A 159 12.45 2.01 -12.99
N ASN A 160 12.90 2.56 -11.85
CA ASN A 160 14.22 3.21 -11.77
C ASN A 160 15.32 2.19 -11.46
N GLN A 161 15.91 1.60 -12.51
CA GLN A 161 17.04 0.69 -12.39
C GLN A 161 18.30 1.34 -11.79
N ALA A 162 18.43 2.67 -11.88
CA ALA A 162 19.56 3.41 -11.34
C ALA A 162 19.39 3.79 -9.85
N PHE A 163 18.24 3.44 -9.25
CA PHE A 163 17.92 3.77 -7.86
C PHE A 163 19.02 3.31 -6.90
N SER A 164 19.33 4.18 -5.95
CA SER A 164 20.33 3.96 -4.91
C SER A 164 19.95 4.75 -3.67
N ASP A 165 20.13 4.14 -2.51
CA ASP A 165 19.97 4.79 -1.22
C ASP A 165 21.08 4.30 -0.28
N PRO A 166 21.69 5.15 0.57
CA PRO A 166 22.67 4.70 1.55
C PRO A 166 22.11 3.66 2.53
N LYS A 167 20.81 3.71 2.82
CA LYS A 167 20.14 2.81 3.76
C LYS A 167 19.68 1.55 3.03
N TYR A 168 19.71 0.41 3.72
CA TYR A 168 19.08 -0.82 3.24
C TYR A 168 17.56 -0.73 3.34
N ARG A 169 17.05 -0.25 4.49
CA ARG A 169 15.64 0.04 4.74
C ARG A 169 15.31 1.47 4.35
N VAL A 170 14.47 1.63 3.34
CA VAL A 170 14.06 2.94 2.81
C VAL A 170 12.57 3.13 3.08
N LYS A 171 12.23 4.16 3.85
CA LYS A 171 10.83 4.53 4.11
C LYS A 171 10.38 5.55 3.07
N ILE A 172 9.38 5.19 2.28
CA ILE A 172 8.78 6.09 1.29
C ILE A 172 7.51 6.68 1.92
N ASN A 173 7.67 7.85 2.53
CA ASN A 173 6.52 8.55 3.09
C ASN A 173 5.58 9.00 1.96
N GLN A 174 4.27 8.85 2.16
CA GLN A 174 3.30 9.54 1.32
C GLN A 174 3.55 11.05 1.40
N ILE A 175 3.41 11.73 0.26
CA ILE A 175 3.49 13.18 0.23
C ILE A 175 2.22 13.68 0.90
N GLN A 176 2.39 14.22 2.11
CA GLN A 176 1.37 15.04 2.73
C GLN A 176 1.23 16.29 1.85
N LEU A 177 0.11 16.43 1.16
CA LEU A 177 -0.33 17.77 0.77
C LEU A 177 -0.46 18.53 2.08
N LYS A 178 0.07 19.75 2.13
CA LYS A 178 -0.28 20.70 3.19
C LYS A 178 -1.79 20.64 3.31
N GLU A 179 -2.30 20.18 4.44
CA GLU A 179 -3.72 20.23 4.73
C GLU A 179 -4.20 21.62 4.35
N THR A 180 -5.20 21.68 3.45
CA THR A 180 -5.94 22.92 3.26
C THR A 180 -6.40 23.36 4.64
N LYS A 181 -6.29 24.66 4.93
CA LYS A 181 -6.48 25.28 6.26
C LYS A 181 -7.79 24.89 6.99
N GLU A 182 -8.72 24.24 6.31
CA GLU A 182 -9.99 23.74 6.84
C GLU A 182 -9.84 22.47 7.70
N GLU A 183 -8.91 21.55 7.41
CA GLU A 183 -8.73 20.32 8.20
C GLU A 183 -8.02 20.58 9.54
N ASN A 184 -7.08 21.54 9.56
CA ASN A 184 -6.43 21.99 10.80
C ASN A 184 -7.39 22.67 11.78
N LYS A 185 -8.52 23.21 11.29
CA LYS A 185 -9.49 23.91 12.13
C LYS A 185 -10.33 22.95 12.95
N ALA A 186 -10.71 21.80 12.38
CA ALA A 186 -11.49 20.77 13.07
C ALA A 186 -10.73 20.11 14.24
N THR A 187 -9.40 20.06 14.17
CA THR A 187 -8.56 19.49 15.24
C THR A 187 -8.35 20.47 16.40
N HIS A 188 -8.36 21.79 16.16
CA HIS A 188 -8.21 22.80 17.22
C HIS A 188 -9.51 23.19 17.93
N GLU A 189 -10.68 22.81 17.41
CA GLU A 189 -11.98 23.08 18.07
C GLU A 189 -12.42 21.97 19.05
N ARG A 190 -11.65 20.88 19.19
CA ARG A 190 -11.95 19.76 20.10
C ARG A 190 -10.91 19.55 21.21
N ILE A 191 -10.07 20.55 21.48
CA ILE A 191 -9.21 20.60 22.68
C ILE A 191 -9.78 21.61 23.66
#